data_AF-A0A7Y2VP55-F1
#
_entry.id   AF-A0A7Y2VP55-F1
#
_cell.length_a   1.000
_cell.length_b   1.000
_cell.length_c   1.000
_cell.angle_alpha   90.00
_cell.angle_beta   90.00
_cell.angle_gamma   90.00
#
_symmetry.space_group_name_H-M   'P 1'
#
loop_
_entity.id
_entity.type
_entity.pdbx_description
1 polymer ?
#
loop_
_entity_poly.entity_id
_entity_poly.type
_entity_poly.pdbx_seq_one_letter_code
_entity_poly.pdbx_strand_id
1 'polypeptide(L)'
;ELIRAKCNVIQALPNELSMLLTNLPSGYHRDLQVTKNSLIPAIQELKACLDITTFSLSKIKVRKDILDNPKYDLLFTVDALNDLVKKGVPFRDAYRQIAEEVESGNFKTPKEARHTHLGSIGNLCLEEIRQKMDKYRGKDS
;
A
#
# COMPACT_ATOMS: atom_id res chain seq x y z
N GLU A 1 -4.75 -6.00 11.45
CA GLU A 1 -5.25 -7.33 11.01
C GLU A 1 -6.76 -7.45 11.07
N LEU A 2 -7.40 -7.05 12.19
CA LEU A 2 -8.87 -7.06 12.29
C LEU A 2 -9.57 -6.22 11.21
N ILE A 3 -9.06 -5.01 10.90
CA ILE A 3 -9.58 -4.19 9.79
C ILE A 3 -9.59 -4.99 8.48
N ARG A 4 -8.49 -5.68 8.15
CA ARG A 4 -8.40 -6.52 6.93
C ARG A 4 -9.45 -7.62 6.92
N ALA A 5 -9.62 -8.35 8.03
CA ALA A 5 -10.62 -9.41 8.13
C ALA A 5 -12.06 -8.87 7.99
N LYS A 6 -12.37 -7.76 8.67
CA LYS A 6 -13.68 -7.09 8.61
C LYS A 6 -14.00 -6.56 7.22
N CYS A 7 -13.03 -5.97 6.53
CA CYS A 7 -13.19 -5.54 5.13
C CYS A 7 -13.50 -6.71 4.18
N ASN A 8 -12.98 -7.91 4.43
CA ASN A 8 -13.33 -9.09 3.62
C ASN A 8 -14.79 -9.52 3.84
N VAL A 9 -15.30 -9.42 5.07
CA VAL A 9 -16.72 -9.67 5.36
C VAL A 9 -17.60 -8.62 4.67
N ILE A 10 -17.25 -7.34 4.76
CA ILE A 10 -17.98 -6.26 4.09
C ILE A 10 -18.00 -6.46 2.56
N GLN A 11 -16.89 -6.91 1.97
CA GLN A 11 -16.83 -7.22 0.54
C GLN A 11 -17.78 -8.35 0.09
N ALA A 12 -18.22 -9.22 1.01
CA ALA A 12 -19.19 -10.26 0.70
C ALA A 12 -20.65 -9.76 0.68
N LEU A 13 -20.93 -8.56 1.23
CA LEU A 13 -22.28 -8.00 1.33
C LEU A 13 -23.02 -7.91 -0.02
N PRO A 14 -22.40 -7.49 -1.14
CA PRO A 14 -23.10 -7.47 -2.43
C PRO A 14 -23.60 -8.84 -2.85
N ASN A 15 -22.83 -9.90 -2.61
CA ASN A 15 -23.25 -11.27 -2.93
C ASN A 15 -24.44 -11.70 -2.05
N GLU A 16 -24.38 -11.41 -0.75
CA GLU A 16 -25.48 -11.67 0.18
C GLU A 16 -26.76 -10.96 -0.26
N LEU A 17 -26.67 -9.67 -0.60
CA LEU A 17 -27.81 -8.88 -1.09
C LEU A 17 -28.33 -9.41 -2.42
N SER A 18 -27.46 -9.79 -3.36
CA SER A 18 -27.89 -10.41 -4.63
C SER A 18 -28.69 -11.69 -4.41
N MET A 19 -28.25 -12.55 -3.49
CA MET A 19 -28.99 -13.78 -3.14
C MET A 19 -30.33 -13.46 -2.47
N LEU A 20 -30.38 -12.50 -1.55
CA LEU A 20 -31.61 -12.08 -0.87
C LEU A 20 -32.65 -11.54 -1.86
N LEU A 21 -32.19 -10.83 -2.90
CA LEU A 21 -33.06 -10.22 -3.92
C LEU A 21 -33.42 -11.17 -5.06
N THR A 22 -32.91 -12.40 -5.07
CA THR A 22 -33.17 -13.37 -6.13
C THR A 22 -34.65 -13.80 -6.12
N ASN A 23 -35.23 -14.03 -7.30
CA ASN A 23 -36.62 -14.45 -7.52
C ASN A 23 -37.72 -13.46 -7.08
N LEU A 24 -37.37 -12.20 -6.78
CA LEU A 24 -38.36 -11.17 -6.51
C LEU A 24 -38.98 -10.67 -7.83
N PRO A 25 -40.32 -10.72 -8.00
CA PRO A 25 -40.98 -10.07 -9.12
C PRO A 25 -40.95 -8.53 -8.95
N SER A 26 -41.39 -7.78 -9.94
CA SER A 26 -41.45 -6.33 -9.84
C SER A 26 -42.40 -5.85 -8.72
N GLY A 27 -42.16 -4.64 -8.21
CA GLY A 27 -42.97 -4.04 -7.14
C GLY A 27 -42.33 -4.14 -5.76
N TYR A 28 -43.11 -3.82 -4.73
CA TYR A 28 -42.68 -3.85 -3.34
C TYR A 28 -42.91 -5.23 -2.72
N HIS A 29 -41.85 -5.80 -2.14
CA HIS A 29 -41.88 -7.06 -1.39
C HIS A 29 -41.41 -6.83 0.04
N ARG A 30 -42.09 -7.45 1.01
CA ARG A 30 -41.73 -7.32 2.44
C ARG A 30 -40.35 -7.90 2.74
N ASP A 31 -39.90 -8.84 1.91
CA ASP A 31 -38.56 -9.46 1.89
C ASP A 31 -37.43 -8.42 1.92
N LEU A 32 -37.64 -7.26 1.27
CA LEU A 32 -36.69 -6.14 1.27
C LEU A 32 -36.37 -5.62 2.68
N GLN A 33 -37.21 -5.87 3.68
CA GLN A 33 -36.93 -5.48 5.06
C GLN A 33 -35.73 -6.21 5.64
N VAL A 34 -35.47 -7.45 5.21
CA VAL A 34 -34.35 -8.28 5.69
C VAL A 34 -33.00 -7.66 5.29
N THR A 35 -32.93 -6.89 4.19
CA THR A 35 -31.70 -6.22 3.75
C THR A 35 -31.09 -5.31 4.82
N LYS A 36 -31.92 -4.72 5.68
CA LYS A 36 -31.46 -3.82 6.75
C LYS A 36 -30.58 -4.55 7.77
N ASN A 37 -30.82 -5.85 7.99
CA ASN A 37 -30.08 -6.66 8.95
C ASN A 37 -28.61 -6.80 8.56
N SER A 38 -28.29 -6.82 7.27
CA SER A 38 -26.91 -6.97 6.78
C SER A 38 -26.31 -5.61 6.39
N LEU A 39 -27.11 -4.76 5.73
CA LEU A 39 -26.64 -3.46 5.22
C LEU A 39 -26.28 -2.48 6.35
N ILE A 40 -27.15 -2.35 7.37
CA ILE A 40 -26.91 -1.36 8.44
C ILE A 40 -25.67 -1.74 9.27
N PRO A 41 -25.50 -2.99 9.75
CA PRO A 41 -24.29 -3.37 10.45
C PRO A 41 -23.02 -3.26 9.60
N ALA A 42 -23.08 -3.58 8.31
CA ALA A 42 -21.92 -3.43 7.43
C ALA A 42 -21.47 -1.97 7.31
N ILE A 43 -22.41 -1.02 7.25
CA ILE A 43 -22.09 0.42 7.26
C ILE A 43 -21.45 0.83 8.60
N GLN A 44 -21.98 0.35 9.72
CA GLN A 44 -21.41 0.67 11.04
C GLN A 44 -20.00 0.08 11.22
N GLU A 45 -19.81 -1.15 10.75
CA GLU A 45 -18.51 -1.82 10.78
C GLU A 45 -17.49 -1.12 9.88
N LEU A 46 -17.92 -0.65 8.70
CA LEU A 46 -17.05 0.15 7.83
C LEU A 46 -16.62 1.46 8.51
N LYS A 47 -17.55 2.16 9.16
CA LYS A 47 -17.23 3.38 9.93
C LYS A 47 -16.23 3.09 11.05
N ALA A 48 -16.47 2.04 11.84
CA ALA A 48 -15.56 1.62 12.89
C ALA A 48 -14.16 1.27 12.34
N CYS A 49 -14.08 0.60 11.19
CA CYS A 49 -12.81 0.32 10.51
C CYS A 49 -12.08 1.60 10.09
N LEU A 50 -12.79 2.60 9.58
CA LEU A 50 -12.21 3.90 9.23
C LEU A 50 -11.72 4.67 10.46
N ASP A 51 -12.47 4.64 11.56
CA ASP A 51 -12.08 5.29 12.82
C ASP A 51 -10.80 4.65 13.40
N ILE A 52 -10.74 3.31 13.46
CA ILE A 52 -9.56 2.59 13.92
C ILE A 52 -8.37 2.85 12.99
N THR A 53 -8.60 2.91 11.67
CA THR A 53 -7.54 3.19 10.69
C THR A 53 -6.97 4.60 10.91
N THR A 54 -7.83 5.61 11.02
CA THR A 54 -7.44 7.00 11.28
C THR A 54 -6.67 7.13 12.59
N PHE A 55 -7.20 6.52 13.66
CA PHE A 55 -6.55 6.52 14.96
C PHE A 55 -5.17 5.85 14.90
N SER A 56 -5.08 4.66 14.32
CA SER A 56 -3.84 3.88 14.23
C SER A 56 -2.79 4.62 13.41
N LEU A 57 -3.18 5.18 12.27
CA LEU A 57 -2.28 5.93 11.37
C LEU A 57 -1.65 7.13 12.09
N SER A 58 -2.40 7.83 12.95
CA SER A 58 -1.89 8.95 13.75
C SER A 58 -0.79 8.57 14.75
N LYS A 59 -0.68 7.29 15.09
CA LYS A 59 0.29 6.76 16.07
C LYS A 59 1.49 6.09 15.41
N ILE A 60 1.47 5.89 14.09
CA ILE A 60 2.59 5.30 13.36
C ILE A 60 3.81 6.21 13.47
N LYS A 61 4.95 5.63 13.87
CA LYS A 61 6.25 6.31 13.90
C LYS A 61 7.16 5.69 12.86
N VAL A 62 7.63 6.51 11.92
CA VAL A 62 8.63 6.09 10.94
C VAL A 62 9.99 5.98 11.62
N ARG A 63 10.65 4.83 11.44
CA ARG A 63 12.04 4.64 11.87
C ARG A 63 12.96 5.11 10.74
N LYS A 64 13.47 6.33 10.86
CA LYS A 64 14.32 6.98 9.83
C LYS A 64 15.58 6.16 9.54
N ASP A 65 16.18 5.64 10.60
CA ASP A 65 17.50 4.98 10.55
C ASP A 65 17.35 3.46 10.38
N ILE A 66 16.21 2.98 9.87
CA ILE A 66 15.98 1.54 9.71
C ILE A 66 16.98 0.91 8.73
N LEU A 67 17.41 1.67 7.72
CA LEU A 67 18.33 1.22 6.68
C LEU A 67 19.81 1.18 7.13
N ASP A 68 20.14 1.74 8.30
CA ASP A 68 21.48 1.63 8.89
C ASP A 68 21.77 0.21 9.40
N ASN A 69 20.75 -0.63 9.52
CA ASN A 69 20.94 -2.02 9.90
C ASN A 69 21.47 -2.84 8.70
N PRO A 70 22.63 -3.52 8.84
CA PRO A 70 23.25 -4.27 7.75
C PRO A 70 22.35 -5.31 7.07
N LYS A 71 21.32 -5.81 7.76
CA LYS A 71 20.34 -6.73 7.15
C LYS A 71 19.59 -6.14 5.95
N TYR A 72 19.59 -4.82 5.80
CA TYR A 72 18.95 -4.11 4.69
C TYR A 72 19.94 -3.70 3.58
N ASP A 73 21.23 -4.00 3.71
CA ASP A 73 22.25 -3.69 2.69
C ASP A 73 21.87 -4.27 1.32
N LEU A 74 21.29 -5.48 1.31
CA LEU A 74 20.89 -6.18 0.09
C LEU A 74 19.77 -5.46 -0.70
N LEU A 75 19.04 -4.52 -0.09
CA LEU A 75 18.05 -3.69 -0.80
C LEU A 75 18.68 -2.86 -1.93
N PHE A 76 19.97 -2.52 -1.81
CA PHE A 76 20.67 -1.64 -2.73
C PHE A 76 21.50 -2.38 -3.79
N THR A 77 21.37 -3.70 -3.90
CA THR A 77 22.06 -4.51 -4.92
C THR A 77 21.67 -4.10 -6.34
N VAL A 78 20.40 -3.75 -6.54
CA VAL A 78 19.89 -3.24 -7.83
C VAL A 78 20.49 -1.88 -8.16
N ASP A 79 20.67 -1.01 -7.18
CA ASP A 79 21.32 0.29 -7.39
C ASP A 79 22.81 0.13 -7.73
N ALA A 80 23.52 -0.74 -7.00
CA ALA A 80 24.91 -1.07 -7.27
C ALA A 80 25.10 -1.64 -8.69
N LEU A 81 24.20 -2.54 -9.10
CA LEU A 81 24.16 -3.10 -10.46
C LEU A 81 23.92 -1.99 -11.49
N ASN A 82 22.92 -1.13 -11.27
CA ASN A 82 22.61 -0.03 -12.18
C ASN A 82 23.78 0.95 -12.33
N ASP A 83 24.56 1.17 -11.28
CA ASP A 83 25.76 2.00 -11.34
C ASP A 83 26.87 1.38 -12.19
N LEU A 84 27.06 0.06 -12.15
CA LEU A 84 27.97 -0.66 -13.06
C LEU A 84 27.49 -0.55 -14.52
N VAL A 85 26.18 -0.71 -14.74
CA VAL A 85 25.59 -0.59 -16.09
C VAL A 85 25.77 0.82 -16.65
N LYS A 86 25.54 1.86 -15.84
CA LYS A 86 25.79 3.26 -16.24
C LYS A 86 27.26 3.53 -16.56
N LYS A 87 28.19 2.79 -15.96
CA LYS A 87 29.64 2.85 -16.25
C LYS A 87 30.03 2.05 -17.50
N GLY A 88 29.07 1.42 -18.18
CA GLY A 88 29.29 0.69 -19.43
C GLY A 88 29.45 -0.82 -19.29
N VAL A 89 29.30 -1.38 -18.07
CA VAL A 89 29.33 -2.83 -17.87
C VAL A 89 28.03 -3.44 -18.43
N PRO A 90 28.09 -4.49 -19.27
CA PRO A 90 26.88 -5.19 -19.69
C PRO A 90 26.08 -5.68 -18.48
N PHE A 91 24.75 -5.55 -18.53
CA PHE A 91 23.87 -5.90 -17.41
C PHE A 91 24.15 -7.28 -16.82
N ARG A 92 24.38 -8.28 -17.67
CA ARG A 92 24.67 -9.66 -17.25
C ARG A 92 25.94 -9.76 -16.40
N ASP A 93 26.98 -9.03 -16.78
CA ASP A 93 28.26 -9.07 -16.10
C ASP A 93 28.18 -8.29 -14.78
N ALA A 94 27.50 -7.13 -14.79
CA ALA A 94 27.20 -6.37 -13.59
C ALA A 94 26.40 -7.21 -12.58
N TYR A 95 25.39 -7.94 -13.03
CA TYR A 95 24.61 -8.85 -12.18
C TYR A 95 25.49 -9.92 -11.54
N ARG A 96 26.34 -10.57 -12.33
CA ARG A 96 27.24 -11.63 -11.84
C ARG A 96 28.22 -11.08 -10.80
N GLN A 97 28.81 -9.91 -11.06
CA GLN A 97 29.74 -9.26 -10.15
C GLN A 97 29.08 -8.94 -8.80
N ILE A 98 27.89 -8.34 -8.79
CA ILE A 98 27.18 -8.03 -7.55
C ILE A 98 26.79 -9.31 -6.80
N ALA A 99 26.38 -10.37 -7.51
CA ALA A 99 26.07 -11.65 -6.88
C ALA A 99 27.30 -12.26 -6.16
N GLU A 100 28.47 -12.25 -6.82
CA GLU A 100 29.74 -12.73 -6.23
C GLU A 100 30.18 -11.88 -5.03
N GLU A 101 30.00 -10.56 -5.07
CA GLU A 101 30.27 -9.66 -3.94
C GLU A 101 29.36 -9.96 -2.74
N VAL A 102 28.09 -10.28 -2.99
CA VAL A 102 27.12 -10.65 -1.94
C VAL A 102 27.47 -12.01 -1.35
N GLU A 103 27.73 -13.02 -2.18
CA GLU A 103 28.07 -14.38 -1.72
C GLU A 103 29.38 -14.42 -0.92
N SER A 104 30.35 -13.60 -1.30
CA SER A 104 31.63 -13.49 -0.59
C SER A 104 31.57 -12.61 0.67
N GLY A 105 30.43 -11.98 0.97
CA GLY A 105 30.26 -11.09 2.12
C GLY A 105 30.99 -9.74 2.00
N ASN A 106 31.45 -9.40 0.79
CA ASN A 106 32.21 -8.18 0.51
C ASN A 106 31.34 -7.05 -0.08
N PHE A 107 30.06 -7.30 -0.31
CA PHE A 107 29.13 -6.30 -0.85
C PHE A 107 29.07 -5.06 0.04
N LYS A 108 29.20 -3.89 -0.59
CA LYS A 108 29.09 -2.60 0.07
C LYS A 108 27.93 -1.82 -0.50
N THR A 109 27.03 -1.42 0.40
CA THR A 109 25.87 -0.59 0.07
C THR A 109 26.29 0.74 -0.56
N PRO A 110 25.81 1.06 -1.77
CA PRO A 110 25.91 2.40 -2.34
C PRO A 110 25.27 3.43 -1.41
N LYS A 111 26.00 4.48 -1.03
CA LYS A 111 25.53 5.49 -0.06
C LYS A 111 24.52 6.50 -0.63
N GLU A 112 24.37 6.58 -1.95
CA GLU A 112 23.55 7.61 -2.62
C GLU A 112 22.80 7.03 -3.83
N ALA A 113 21.88 6.10 -3.62
CA ALA A 113 20.91 5.76 -4.67
C ALA A 113 19.98 6.96 -4.92
N ARG A 114 20.34 7.83 -5.87
CA ARG A 114 19.50 8.96 -6.30
C ARG A 114 18.38 8.46 -7.20
N HIS A 115 17.25 8.14 -6.60
CA HIS A 115 16.05 7.83 -7.36
C HIS A 115 15.34 9.13 -7.79
N THR A 116 15.15 9.31 -9.09
CA THR A 116 14.38 10.43 -9.66
C THR A 116 12.91 10.08 -9.91
N HIS A 117 12.56 8.78 -9.86
CA HIS A 117 11.21 8.28 -10.10
C HIS A 117 10.20 8.80 -9.06
N LEU A 118 9.01 9.18 -9.53
CA LEU A 118 7.91 9.60 -8.67
C LEU A 118 7.54 8.49 -7.68
N GLY A 119 7.41 8.84 -6.39
CA GLY A 119 7.11 7.91 -5.31
C GLY A 119 8.31 7.11 -4.79
N SER A 120 9.53 7.38 -5.27
CA SER A 120 10.75 6.73 -4.77
C SER A 120 11.27 7.37 -3.48
N ILE A 121 12.23 6.72 -2.82
CA ILE A 121 12.85 7.21 -1.57
C ILE A 121 13.44 8.62 -1.75
N GLY A 122 13.98 8.94 -2.93
CA GLY A 122 14.54 10.26 -3.25
C GLY A 122 13.53 11.28 -3.81
N ASN A 123 12.32 10.83 -4.18
CA ASN A 123 11.28 11.68 -4.77
C ASN A 123 9.90 11.17 -4.36
N LEU A 124 9.53 11.43 -3.10
CA LEU A 124 8.27 10.98 -2.49
C LEU A 124 7.02 11.71 -3.02
N CYS A 125 7.20 12.78 -3.81
CA CYS A 125 6.13 13.63 -4.33
C CYS A 125 5.20 14.21 -3.25
N LEU A 126 5.76 14.59 -2.10
CA LEU A 126 4.95 15.06 -0.96
C LEU A 126 4.25 16.39 -1.26
N GLU A 127 4.83 17.27 -2.08
CA GLU A 127 4.20 18.54 -2.43
C GLU A 127 3.02 18.35 -3.37
N GLU A 128 3.14 17.47 -4.36
CA GLU A 128 2.04 17.11 -5.27
C GLU A 128 0.89 16.44 -4.51
N ILE A 129 1.23 15.59 -3.53
CA ILE A 129 0.23 14.98 -2.64
C ILE A 129 -0.49 16.07 -1.83
N ARG A 130 0.23 17.04 -1.26
CA ARG A 130 -0.38 18.17 -0.51
C ARG A 130 -1.29 19.00 -1.39
N GLN A 131 -0.83 19.41 -2.57
CA GLN A 131 -1.65 20.16 -3.53
C GLN A 131 -2.93 19.42 -3.92
N LYS A 132 -2.83 18.10 -4.16
CA LYS A 132 -4.00 17.26 -4.43
C LYS A 132 -4.94 17.24 -3.24
N MET A 133 -4.43 17.11 -2.01
CA MET A 133 -5.24 17.14 -0.80
C MET A 133 -5.96 18.48 -0.63
N ASP A 134 -5.26 19.61 -0.81
CA ASP A 134 -5.83 20.94 -0.65
C ASP A 134 -6.96 21.23 -1.66
N LYS A 135 -6.81 20.75 -2.90
CA LYS A 135 -7.85 20.84 -3.94
C LYS A 135 -9.19 20.21 -3.51
N TYR A 136 -9.15 19.15 -2.70
CA TYR A 136 -10.36 18.43 -2.25
C TYR A 136 -10.80 18.83 -0.84
N ARG A 137 -9.90 19.30 0.04
CA ARG A 137 -10.24 19.74 1.40
C ARG A 137 -11.07 21.02 1.46
N GLY A 138 -10.97 21.89 0.45
CA GLY A 138 -11.70 23.18 0.39
C GLY A 138 -13.08 23.14 -0.28
N LYS A 139 -13.63 21.95 -0.59
CA LYS A 139 -14.94 21.81 -1.27
C LYS A 139 -16.10 21.43 -0.34
N ASP A 140 -15.82 21.13 0.93
CA ASP A 140 -16.82 20.68 1.92
C ASP A 140 -16.96 21.67 3.10
N SER A 141 -16.73 22.97 2.87
CA SER A 141 -17.05 24.05 3.82
C SER A 141 -18.13 24.97 3.27
#